data_AF-A0A2V6HM61-F1
#
_entry.id   AF-A0A2V6HM61-F1
#
_cell.length_a   1.000
_cell.length_b   1.000
_cell.length_c   1.000
_cell.angle_alpha   90.00
_cell.angle_beta   90.00
_cell.angle_gamma   90.00
#
_symmetry.space_group_name_H-M   'P 1'
#
loop_
_entity.id
_entity.type
_entity.pdbx_description
1 polymer ?
#
loop_
_entity_poly.entity_id
_entity_poly.type
_entity_poly.pdbx_seq_one_letter_code
_entity_poly.pdbx_strand_id
1 'polypeptide(L)'
;MQFTLSPKNDIHLDLNASLAEEQCQSVSAEMSPHFRPDSWFRLAGTGSVKKRETPFGSNPVRIRGPLFFDASHVPCAPDKEANPARLWLWEIHPVYAIDVCSETTIAACRIDDESLWTPLNEFEP
;
A
#
# COMPACT_ATOMS: atom_id res chain seq x y z
N MET A 1 2.21 0.15 4.93
CA MET A 1 2.22 -0.85 3.85
C MET A 1 2.88 -2.13 4.34
N GLN A 2 2.19 -3.26 4.21
CA GLN A 2 2.69 -4.60 4.52
C GLN A 2 2.52 -5.49 3.28
N PHE A 3 3.49 -6.37 3.00
CA PHE A 3 3.45 -7.30 1.87
C PHE A 3 3.30 -8.74 2.39
N THR A 4 2.31 -9.48 1.88
CA THR A 4 2.17 -10.93 2.14
C THR A 4 2.54 -11.70 0.87
N LEU A 5 3.63 -12.47 0.90
CA LEU A 5 4.27 -12.99 -0.31
C LEU A 5 3.72 -14.35 -0.79
N SER A 6 3.32 -14.40 -2.07
CA SER A 6 3.31 -15.60 -2.91
C SER A 6 3.65 -15.18 -4.35
N PRO A 7 4.60 -15.83 -5.04
CA PRO A 7 5.04 -15.40 -6.38
C PRO A 7 3.95 -15.53 -7.46
N LYS A 8 2.89 -16.29 -7.19
CA LYS A 8 1.78 -16.56 -8.13
C LYS A 8 0.48 -15.83 -7.80
N ASN A 9 0.41 -15.14 -6.67
CA ASN A 9 -0.81 -14.48 -6.23
C ASN A 9 -0.61 -12.96 -6.17
N ASP A 10 -1.74 -12.26 -6.16
CA ASP A 10 -1.78 -10.85 -5.84
C ASP A 10 -1.23 -10.63 -4.42
N ILE A 11 -0.53 -9.52 -4.22
CA ILE A 11 -0.08 -9.09 -2.90
C ILE A 11 -1.02 -8.00 -2.43
N HIS A 12 -1.73 -8.28 -1.34
CA HIS A 12 -2.58 -7.30 -0.66
C HIS A 12 -1.70 -6.27 0.05
N LEU A 13 -2.04 -4.99 -0.13
CA LEU A 13 -1.42 -3.84 0.52
C LEU A 13 -2.47 -3.10 1.34
N ASP A 14 -2.28 -3.08 2.66
CA ASP A 14 -3.03 -2.20 3.54
C ASP A 14 -2.39 -0.80 3.51
N LEU A 15 -3.13 0.18 2.97
CA LEU A 15 -2.75 1.59 2.95
C LEU A 15 -3.41 2.31 4.13
N ASN A 16 -2.60 2.56 5.16
CA ASN A 16 -2.99 3.28 6.36
C ASN A 16 -2.34 4.67 6.37
N ALA A 17 -3.00 5.64 6.99
CA ALA A 17 -2.45 6.97 7.24
C ALA A 17 -1.37 6.93 8.34
N SER A 18 -1.44 5.97 9.27
CA SER A 18 -0.41 5.75 10.28
C SER A 18 -0.19 4.28 10.63
N LEU A 19 0.95 3.98 11.28
CA LEU A 19 1.30 2.62 11.73
C LEU A 19 0.59 2.19 13.02
N ALA A 20 -0.23 3.08 13.60
CA ALA A 20 -1.08 2.77 14.74
C ALA A 20 -2.52 2.42 14.32
N GLU A 21 -2.85 2.56 13.04
CA GLU A 21 -4.19 2.23 12.53
C GLU A 21 -4.32 0.72 12.28
N GLU A 22 -5.51 0.23 12.56
CA GLU A 22 -5.89 -1.16 12.32
C GLU A 22 -6.33 -1.35 10.86
N GLN A 23 -6.31 -2.59 10.38
CA GLN A 23 -6.69 -2.93 8.99
C GLN A 23 -8.08 -2.44 8.59
N CYS A 24 -9.04 -2.40 9.53
CA CYS A 24 -10.37 -1.86 9.27
C CYS A 24 -10.42 -0.36 8.93
N GLN A 25 -9.31 0.36 9.10
CA GLN A 25 -9.16 1.76 8.71
C GLN A 25 -8.36 1.92 7.41
N SER A 26 -7.91 0.80 6.81
CA SER A 26 -7.10 0.80 5.61
C SER A 26 -7.92 0.98 4.34
N VAL A 27 -7.25 1.56 3.34
CA VAL A 27 -7.60 1.45 1.94
C VAL A 27 -6.84 0.27 1.33
N SER A 28 -7.55 -0.63 0.66
CA SER A 28 -6.93 -1.76 -0.04
C SER A 28 -6.32 -1.36 -1.37
N ALA A 29 -5.13 -1.88 -1.65
CA ALA A 29 -4.53 -1.92 -2.97
C ALA A 29 -3.93 -3.31 -3.21
N GLU A 30 -3.94 -3.78 -4.46
CA GLU A 30 -3.44 -5.11 -4.80
C GLU A 30 -2.44 -5.05 -5.94
N MET A 31 -1.28 -5.66 -5.70
CA MET A 31 -0.24 -5.83 -6.70
C MET A 31 -0.40 -7.18 -7.38
N SER A 32 -0.81 -7.17 -8.65
CA SER A 32 -0.92 -8.39 -9.42
C SER A 32 0.45 -8.93 -9.87
N PRO A 33 0.65 -10.25 -10.03
CA PRO A 33 1.87 -10.79 -10.61
C PRO A 33 2.19 -10.23 -11.99
N HIS A 34 1.15 -9.82 -12.73
CA HIS A 34 1.30 -9.20 -14.04
C HIS A 34 1.76 -7.74 -13.89
N PHE A 35 2.92 -7.40 -14.45
CA PHE A 35 3.58 -6.09 -14.35
C PHE A 35 4.11 -5.69 -12.95
N ARG A 36 4.35 -6.65 -12.04
CA ARG A 36 5.08 -6.40 -10.79
C ARG A 36 6.60 -6.48 -11.03
N PRO A 37 7.37 -5.38 -10.92
CA PRO A 37 8.83 -5.44 -11.08
C PRO A 37 9.48 -6.27 -9.96
N ASP A 38 10.45 -7.12 -10.32
CA ASP A 38 11.16 -7.94 -9.34
C ASP A 38 11.89 -7.11 -8.28
N SER A 39 12.30 -5.89 -8.64
CA SER A 39 12.96 -4.95 -7.71
C SER A 39 12.11 -4.57 -6.51
N TRP A 40 10.78 -4.74 -6.57
CA TRP A 40 9.91 -4.43 -5.43
C TRP A 40 9.97 -5.50 -4.33
N PHE A 41 10.38 -6.74 -4.67
CA PHE A 41 10.53 -7.81 -3.68
C PHE A 41 11.63 -7.54 -2.65
N ARG A 42 12.58 -6.64 -2.94
CA ARG A 42 13.65 -6.26 -1.99
C ARG A 42 13.11 -5.65 -0.69
N LEU A 43 11.88 -5.13 -0.72
CA LEU A 43 11.22 -4.50 0.42
C LEU A 43 10.28 -5.46 1.15
N ALA A 44 10.14 -6.68 0.65
CA ALA A 44 9.31 -7.66 1.30
C ALA A 44 9.99 -8.15 2.60
N GLY A 45 9.25 -8.07 3.71
CA GLY A 45 9.75 -8.45 5.02
C GLY A 45 10.71 -7.43 5.69
N THR A 46 10.99 -6.29 5.05
CA THR A 46 11.83 -5.23 5.66
C THR A 46 11.02 -4.25 6.53
N GLY A 47 9.70 -4.22 6.38
CA GLY A 47 8.80 -3.55 7.31
C GLY A 47 8.45 -4.43 8.51
N SER A 48 8.05 -3.79 9.63
CA SER A 48 7.62 -4.49 10.84
C SER A 48 6.41 -3.78 11.46
N VAL A 49 5.25 -4.45 11.42
CA VAL A 49 4.04 -3.98 12.11
C VAL A 49 4.27 -3.90 13.62
N LYS A 50 4.96 -4.90 14.21
CA LYS A 50 5.26 -4.92 15.65
C LYS A 50 6.13 -3.74 16.09
N LYS A 51 7.08 -3.32 15.24
CA LYS A 51 7.99 -2.21 15.53
C LYS A 51 7.47 -0.86 15.02
N ARG A 52 6.34 -0.86 14.30
CA ARG A 52 5.83 0.33 13.59
C ARG A 52 6.91 0.95 12.70
N GLU A 53 7.51 0.10 11.87
CA GLU A 53 8.53 0.50 10.90
C GLU A 53 8.05 0.11 9.50
N THR A 54 8.19 1.02 8.54
CA THR A 54 7.99 0.73 7.12
C THR A 54 9.34 0.58 6.42
N PRO A 55 9.40 -0.12 5.28
CA PRO A 55 10.57 -0.07 4.38
C PRO A 55 10.99 1.33 3.95
N PHE A 56 10.14 2.34 4.16
CA PHE A 56 10.30 3.72 3.71
C PHE A 56 10.53 4.69 4.87
N GLY A 57 10.74 4.18 6.09
CA GLY A 57 10.79 5.02 7.28
C GLY A 57 9.49 5.83 7.46
N SER A 58 9.63 7.15 7.51
CA SER A 58 8.51 8.10 7.63
C SER A 58 8.04 8.67 6.28
N ASN A 59 8.67 8.30 5.18
CA ASN A 59 8.35 8.85 3.86
C ASN A 59 7.00 8.31 3.36
N PRO A 60 6.03 9.19 3.03
CA PRO A 60 4.78 8.78 2.41
C PRO A 60 4.99 8.12 1.04
N VAL A 61 4.01 7.31 0.64
CA VAL A 61 4.01 6.62 -0.66
C VAL A 61 2.82 7.05 -1.50
N ARG A 62 3.02 7.14 -2.81
CA ARG A 62 1.98 7.35 -3.82
C ARG A 62 1.76 6.06 -4.59
N ILE A 63 0.50 5.61 -4.63
CA ILE A 63 0.10 4.36 -5.28
C ILE A 63 -0.76 4.71 -6.50
N ARG A 64 -0.45 4.13 -7.66
CA ARG A 64 -1.15 4.38 -8.91
C ARG A 64 -1.64 3.08 -9.52
N GLY A 65 -2.90 3.09 -9.94
CA GLY A 65 -3.60 1.97 -10.58
C GLY A 65 -5.06 2.36 -10.84
N PRO A 66 -5.83 1.52 -11.54
CA PRO A 66 -7.27 1.72 -11.67
C PRO A 66 -7.96 1.44 -10.33
N LEU A 67 -9.06 2.16 -10.09
CA LEU A 67 -9.91 1.96 -8.92
C LEU A 67 -11.04 0.99 -9.30
N PHE A 68 -11.05 -0.20 -8.71
CA PHE A 68 -12.09 -1.20 -8.92
C PHE A 68 -13.02 -1.33 -7.72
N PHE A 69 -14.28 -1.65 -8.00
CA PHE A 69 -15.27 -1.95 -6.98
C PHE A 69 -15.34 -3.45 -6.79
N ASP A 70 -15.03 -3.91 -5.58
CA ASP A 70 -15.04 -5.31 -5.21
C ASP A 70 -16.27 -5.65 -4.36
N ALA A 71 -17.34 -6.00 -5.07
CA ALA A 71 -18.64 -6.33 -4.48
C ALA A 71 -18.68 -7.68 -3.76
N SER A 72 -17.62 -8.51 -3.90
CA SER A 72 -17.61 -9.88 -3.38
C SER A 72 -17.36 -9.96 -1.87
N HIS A 73 -16.88 -8.86 -1.29
CA HIS A 73 -16.55 -8.78 0.14
C HIS A 73 -17.42 -7.75 0.88
N VAL A 74 -17.29 -7.74 2.20
CA VAL A 74 -18.01 -6.84 3.11
C VAL A 74 -16.97 -6.02 3.87
N PRO A 75 -17.10 -4.68 3.93
CA PRO A 75 -16.16 -3.86 4.69
C PRO A 75 -16.38 -4.05 6.20
N CYS A 76 -15.43 -3.60 7.01
CA CYS A 76 -15.55 -3.64 8.45
C CYS A 76 -16.81 -2.90 8.94
N ALA A 77 -17.53 -3.52 9.86
CA ALA A 77 -18.64 -2.93 10.58
C ALA A 77 -18.60 -3.44 12.04
N PRO A 78 -19.14 -2.70 13.02
CA PRO A 78 -19.07 -3.05 14.44
C PRO A 78 -19.53 -4.49 14.77
N ASP A 79 -20.45 -5.03 13.96
CA ASP A 79 -21.14 -6.30 14.23
C ASP A 79 -20.89 -7.36 13.14
N LYS A 80 -19.92 -7.16 12.24
CA LYS A 80 -19.65 -8.08 11.13
C LYS A 80 -18.17 -8.38 11.02
N GLU A 81 -17.86 -9.67 10.92
CA GLU A 81 -16.55 -10.13 10.49
C GLU A 81 -16.33 -9.72 9.04
N ALA A 82 -15.31 -8.91 8.79
CA ALA A 82 -14.85 -8.55 7.45
C ALA A 82 -13.73 -9.50 7.03
N ASN A 83 -13.79 -9.94 5.77
CA ASN A 83 -12.74 -10.74 5.17
C ASN A 83 -12.63 -10.36 3.69
N PRO A 84 -11.55 -9.70 3.25
CA PRO A 84 -10.50 -9.11 4.09
C PRO A 84 -11.03 -7.92 4.94
N ALA A 85 -10.34 -7.62 6.04
CA ALA A 85 -10.66 -6.47 6.88
C ALA A 85 -10.21 -5.16 6.22
N ARG A 86 -11.15 -4.24 5.95
CA ARG A 86 -10.90 -2.96 5.27
C ARG A 86 -12.02 -1.94 5.49
N LEU A 87 -11.71 -0.66 5.31
CA LEU A 87 -12.65 0.45 5.49
C LEU A 87 -13.70 0.54 4.37
N TRP A 88 -13.32 0.12 3.16
CA TRP A 88 -14.09 0.37 1.94
C TRP A 88 -14.00 -0.79 0.94
N LEU A 89 -14.92 -0.82 -0.04
CA LEU A 89 -14.98 -1.87 -1.08
C LEU A 89 -14.32 -1.48 -2.40
N TRP A 90 -13.76 -0.28 -2.48
CA TRP A 90 -12.98 0.12 -3.64
C TRP A 90 -11.54 -0.28 -3.41
N GLU A 91 -10.82 -0.69 -4.45
CA GLU A 91 -9.42 -1.04 -4.32
C GLU A 91 -8.62 -0.56 -5.52
N ILE A 92 -7.36 -0.23 -5.29
CA ILE A 92 -6.43 0.07 -6.39
C ILE A 92 -5.84 -1.26 -6.85
N HIS A 93 -6.32 -1.80 -7.98
CA HIS A 93 -5.91 -3.13 -8.46
C HIS A 93 -5.97 -3.17 -10.00
N PRO A 94 -4.88 -3.50 -10.72
CA PRO A 94 -3.54 -3.69 -10.21
C PRO A 94 -2.85 -2.37 -9.90
N VAL A 95 -2.02 -2.38 -8.87
CA VAL A 95 -1.01 -1.35 -8.66
C VAL A 95 0.01 -1.42 -9.79
N TYR A 96 0.13 -0.34 -10.56
CA TYR A 96 1.09 -0.19 -11.65
C TYR A 96 2.32 0.62 -11.28
N ALA A 97 2.22 1.51 -10.30
CA ALA A 97 3.37 2.25 -9.80
C ALA A 97 3.25 2.54 -8.31
N ILE A 98 4.40 2.50 -7.66
CA ILE A 98 4.60 2.97 -6.29
C ILE A 98 5.73 4.00 -6.38
N ASP A 99 5.50 5.19 -5.84
CA ASP A 99 6.52 6.21 -5.70
C ASP A 99 6.69 6.55 -4.22
N VAL A 100 7.92 6.88 -3.81
CA VAL A 100 8.26 7.29 -2.44
C VAL A 100 8.52 8.79 -2.45
N CYS A 101 7.88 9.50 -1.53
CA CYS A 101 8.05 10.93 -1.39
C CYS A 101 9.40 11.26 -0.73
N SER A 102 10.09 12.31 -1.18
CA SER A 102 11.31 12.81 -0.53
C SER A 102 11.07 13.42 0.85
N GLU A 103 9.85 13.94 1.08
CA GLU A 103 9.43 14.52 2.35
C GLU A 103 8.89 13.46 3.32
N THR A 104 8.80 13.81 4.61
CA THR A 104 8.41 12.89 5.68
C THR A 104 6.98 13.08 6.20
N THR A 105 6.20 13.96 5.57
CA THR A 105 4.80 14.21 5.96
C THR A 105 3.91 14.27 4.73
N ILE A 106 2.68 13.74 4.83
CA ILE A 106 1.71 13.73 3.73
C ILE A 106 1.42 15.17 3.26
N ALA A 107 1.35 16.14 4.17
CA ALA A 107 1.08 17.53 3.84
C ALA A 107 2.17 18.18 2.96
N ALA A 108 3.42 17.74 3.10
CA ALA A 108 4.54 18.22 2.29
C ALA A 108 4.65 17.49 0.93
N CYS A 109 4.13 16.26 0.84
CA CYS A 109 4.13 15.44 -0.36
C CYS A 109 3.00 15.82 -1.32
N ARG A 110 3.16 16.96 -2.02
CA ARG A 110 2.19 17.41 -3.01
C ARG A 110 2.08 16.42 -4.17
N ILE A 111 0.86 15.96 -4.44
CA ILE A 111 0.60 14.90 -5.44
C ILE A 111 0.98 15.32 -6.86
N ASP A 112 0.92 16.63 -7.15
CA ASP A 112 1.13 17.25 -8.45
C ASP A 112 2.57 17.74 -8.68
N ASP A 113 3.44 17.63 -7.69
CA ASP A 113 4.86 18.01 -7.78
C ASP A 113 5.73 16.75 -7.99
N GLU A 114 5.97 16.40 -9.25
CA GLU A 114 6.75 15.22 -9.62
C GLU A 114 8.21 15.25 -9.11
N SER A 115 8.74 16.42 -8.71
CA SER A 115 10.09 16.49 -8.14
C SER A 115 10.22 15.84 -6.76
N LEU A 116 9.09 15.62 -6.09
CA LEU A 116 9.02 14.99 -4.76
C LEU A 116 8.96 13.47 -4.83
N TRP A 117 8.67 12.87 -5.99
CA TRP A 117 8.30 11.47 -6.11
C TRP A 117 9.38 10.65 -6.81
N THR A 118 10.00 9.73 -6.08
CA THR A 118 10.97 8.78 -6.63
C THR A 118 10.31 7.43 -6.87
N PRO A 119 10.36 6.86 -8.10
CA PRO A 119 9.84 5.52 -8.36
C PRO A 119 10.44 4.48 -7.41
N LEU A 120 9.63 3.53 -6.95
CA LEU A 120 10.05 2.53 -5.96
C LEU A 120 11.25 1.67 -6.42
N ASN A 121 11.37 1.43 -7.72
CA ASN A 121 12.50 0.70 -8.30
C ASN A 121 13.82 1.49 -8.29
N GLU A 122 13.77 2.81 -8.08
CA GLU A 122 14.91 3.73 -8.06
C GLU A 122 15.19 4.28 -6.65
N PHE A 123 14.24 4.18 -5.73
CA PHE A 123 14.40 4.65 -4.35
C PHE A 123 15.40 3.81 -3.57
N GLU A 124 16.38 4.42 -2.92
CA GLU A 124 17.26 3.73 -1.96
C GLU A 124 16.94 4.24 -0.55
N PRO A 125 16.51 3.36 0.39
CA PRO A 125 16.14 3.75 1.76
C PRO A 125 17.33 4.18 2.62
#